data_AF-A0A2B7ZMC0-F1
#
_entry.id   AF-A0A2B7ZMC0-F1
#
_cell.length_a   1.000
_cell.length_b   1.000
_cell.length_c   1.000
_cell.angle_alpha   90.00
_cell.angle_beta   90.00
_cell.angle_gamma   90.00
#
_symmetry.space_group_name_H-M   'P 1'
#
loop_
_entity.id
_entity.type
_entity.pdbx_description
1 polymer ?
#
loop_
_entity_poly.entity_id
_entity_poly.type
_entity_poly.pdbx_seq_one_letter_code
_entity_poly.pdbx_strand_id
1 'polypeptide(L)' 'MLKKDRHNGTYSNLYFWRTRDQQEIDLIIQKNGFLNAFEIKWSNKPITPPKTFAKQYPDHAFKLIHSENYFECL' A
#
# COMPACT_ATOMS: atom_id res chain seq x y z
N MET A 1 9.56 1.40 -8.16
CA MET A 1 8.47 0.41 -8.08
C MET A 1 8.34 -0.51 -9.30
N LEU A 2 8.41 -0.05 -10.55
CA LEU A 2 8.30 -0.93 -11.75
C LEU A 2 9.52 -1.83 -12.08
N LYS A 3 10.68 -1.58 -11.47
CA LYS A 3 11.95 -2.19 -11.94
C LYS A 3 12.22 -3.58 -11.35
N LYS A 4 11.59 -3.95 -10.22
CA LYS A 4 11.83 -5.24 -9.54
C LYS A 4 10.84 -6.33 -9.89
N ASP A 5 9.59 -5.97 -10.23
CA ASP A 5 8.57 -6.94 -10.67
C ASP A 5 8.99 -7.67 -11.96
N ARG A 6 9.76 -7.00 -12.83
CA ARG A 6 10.23 -7.57 -14.09
C ARG A 6 11.23 -8.72 -13.94
N HIS A 7 11.96 -8.79 -12.82
CA HIS A 7 12.99 -9.81 -12.60
C HIS A 7 12.44 -11.05 -11.88
N ASN A 8 11.26 -10.98 -11.26
CA ASN A 8 10.73 -12.03 -10.39
C ASN A 8 9.50 -12.76 -10.94
N GLY A 9 9.16 -12.54 -12.22
CA GLY A 9 8.07 -13.24 -12.93
C GLY A 9 6.68 -13.10 -12.30
N THR A 10 6.52 -12.22 -11.30
CA THR A 10 5.27 -12.01 -10.58
C THR A 10 4.71 -10.66 -11.02
N TYR A 11 3.67 -10.68 -11.85
CA TYR A 11 2.91 -9.48 -12.17
C TYR A 11 2.14 -9.07 -10.91
N SER A 12 2.60 -8.01 -10.25
CA SER A 12 1.89 -7.39 -9.14
C SER A 12 0.89 -6.39 -9.73
N ASN A 13 -0.40 -6.54 -9.43
CA ASN A 13 -1.40 -5.55 -9.86
C ASN A 13 -1.35 -4.34 -8.91
N LEU A 14 -1.31 -3.14 -9.48
CA LEU A 14 -1.26 -1.89 -8.74
C LEU A 14 -2.62 -1.20 -8.84
N TYR A 15 -3.17 -0.78 -7.71
CA TYR A 15 -4.46 -0.11 -7.61
C TYR A 15 -4.35 1.15 -6.76
N PHE A 16 -5.25 2.11 -7.01
CA PHE A 16 -5.48 3.26 -6.16
C PHE A 16 -6.86 3.11 -5.50
N TRP A 17 -6.97 3.35 -4.20
CA TRP A 17 -8.22 3.19 -3.47
C TRP A 17 -8.70 4.51 -2.90
N ARG A 18 -9.98 4.82 -3.12
CA ARG A 18 -10.65 6.00 -2.61
C ARG A 18 -12.10 5.70 -2.27
N THR A 19 -12.65 6.46 -1.33
CA THR A 19 -14.06 6.38 -0.92
C THR A 19 -14.82 7.66 -1.27
N ARG A 20 -16.16 7.60 -1.19
CA ARG A 20 -17.02 8.78 -1.34
C ARG A 20 -16.82 9.79 -0.23
N ASP A 21 -16.34 9.35 0.93
CA ASP A 21 -16.04 10.18 2.10
C ASP A 21 -14.61 10.76 2.05
N GLN A 22 -13.98 10.81 0.86
CA GLN A 22 -12.65 11.36 0.63
C GLN A 22 -11.51 10.69 1.43
N GLN A 23 -11.72 9.46 1.91
CA GLN A 23 -10.61 8.63 2.40
C GLN A 23 -9.89 8.01 1.21
N GLU A 24 -8.57 8.05 1.24
CA GLU A 24 -7.69 7.59 0.15
C GLU A 24 -6.58 6.70 0.71
N ILE A 25 -6.07 5.81 -0.14
CA ILE A 25 -4.84 5.05 0.08
C ILE A 25 -4.02 5.18 -1.21
N ASP A 26 -2.80 5.69 -1.08
CA ASP A 26 -1.94 6.04 -2.21
C ASP A 26 -1.66 4.85 -3.14
N LEU A 27 -1.46 3.65 -2.59
CA LEU A 27 -1.16 2.47 -3.37
C LEU A 27 -1.65 1.18 -2.73
N ILE A 28 -2.27 0.32 -3.53
CA ILE A 28 -2.56 -1.06 -3.18
C ILE A 28 -1.86 -1.98 -4.17
N ILE A 29 -1.10 -2.93 -3.66
CA ILE A 29 -0.43 -3.96 -4.45
C ILE A 29 -1.13 -5.29 -4.18
N GLN A 30 -1.64 -5.91 -5.25
CA GLN A 30 -2.12 -7.28 -5.20
C GLN A 30 -1.08 -8.20 -5.79
N LYS A 31 -0.61 -9.15 -4.98
CA LYS A 31 0.35 -10.17 -5.40
C LYS A 31 -0.09 -11.51 -4.83
N ASN A 32 -0.16 -12.54 -5.67
CA ASN A 32 -0.53 -13.91 -5.27
C ASN A 32 -1.85 -14.00 -4.48
N GLY A 33 -2.84 -13.16 -4.80
CA GLY A 33 -4.12 -13.10 -4.09
C GLY A 33 -4.13 -12.25 -2.80
N PHE A 34 -2.97 -11.80 -2.33
CA PHE A 34 -2.86 -10.93 -1.15
C PHE A 34 -2.83 -9.46 -1.54
N LEU A 35 -3.66 -8.65 -0.89
CA LEU A 35 -3.63 -7.19 -0.98
C LEU A 35 -2.73 -6.62 0.11
N ASN A 36 -1.82 -5.74 -0.29
CA ASN A 36 -0.99 -4.92 0.59
C ASN A 36 -1.28 -3.46 0.30
N ALA A 37 -1.73 -2.72 1.30
CA ALA A 37 -1.97 -1.29 1.21
C ALA A 37 -0.77 -0.49 1.71
N PHE A 38 -0.44 0.56 0.98
CA PHE A 38 0.68 1.44 1.27
C PHE A 38 0.21 2.89 1.22
N GLU A 39 0.57 3.63 2.26
CA GLU A 39 0.43 5.08 2.32
C GLU A 39 1.82 5.69 2.23
N ILE A 40 2.02 6.71 1.37
CA ILE A 40 3.34 7.30 1.14
C ILE A 40 3.34 8.72 1.72
N LYS A 41 4.16 8.96 2.74
CA LYS A 41 4.33 10.29 3.35
C LYS A 41 5.79 10.62 3.57
N TRP A 42 6.16 11.88 3.48
CA TRP A 42 7.53 12.30 3.76
C TRP A 42 7.91 12.17 5.24
N SER A 43 6.96 12.33 6.15
CA SER A 43 7.19 12.19 7.59
C SER A 43 7.06 10.72 8.04
N ASN A 44 7.94 10.29 8.95
CA ASN A 44 7.87 8.99 9.63
C ASN A 44 6.82 8.91 10.76
N LYS A 45 5.86 9.85 10.81
CA LYS A 45 4.81 9.83 11.83
C LYS A 45 3.97 8.58 11.66
N PRO A 46 3.75 7.75 12.71
CA PRO A 46 2.90 6.58 12.59
C PRO A 46 1.48 7.00 12.22
N ILE A 47 0.95 6.40 11.17
CA ILE A 47 -0.39 6.63 10.67
C ILE A 47 -1.18 5.34 10.81
N THR A 48 -2.43 5.48 11.22
CA THR A 48 -3.38 4.37 11.25
C THR A 48 -4.12 4.30 9.91
N PRO A 49 -4.44 3.10 9.40
CA PRO A 49 -5.22 2.98 8.18
C PRO A 49 -6.57 3.68 8.33
N PRO A 50 -7.17 4.16 7.23
CA PRO A 50 -8.54 4.65 7.25
C PRO A 50 -9.47 3.59 7.87
N LYS A 51 -10.33 4.00 8.81
CA LYS A 51 -11.23 3.06 9.54
C LYS A 51 -12.07 2.23 8.57
N THR A 52 -12.48 2.83 7.46
CA THR A 52 -13.26 2.17 6.40
C THR A 52 -12.45 1.05 5.75
N PHE A 53 -11.17 1.30 5.47
CA PHE A 53 -10.27 0.30 4.91
C PHE A 53 -10.06 -0.86 5.89
N ALA A 54 -9.72 -0.56 7.14
CA ALA A 54 -9.52 -1.58 8.17
C ALA A 54 -10.79 -2.43 8.41
N LYS A 55 -11.98 -1.85 8.24
CA LYS A 55 -13.25 -2.57 8.35
C LYS A 55 -13.57 -3.44 7.13
N GLN A 56 -13.25 -2.97 5.91
CA GLN A 56 -13.50 -3.71 4.67
C GLN A 56 -12.46 -4.80 4.41
N TYR A 57 -11.22 -4.58 4.87
CA TYR A 57 -10.05 -5.41 4.60
C TYR A 57 -9.31 -5.74 5.91
N PRO A 58 -9.96 -6.41 6.88
CA PRO A 58 -9.38 -6.65 8.20
C PRO A 58 -8.13 -7.54 8.17
N ASP A 59 -8.03 -8.44 7.18
CA ASP A 59 -6.93 -9.40 7.05
C ASP A 59 -5.78 -8.90 6.15
N HIS A 60 -5.84 -7.65 5.70
CA HIS A 60 -4.87 -7.09 4.77
C HIS A 60 -3.89 -6.14 5.45
N ALA A 61 -2.62 -6.24 5.06
CA ALA A 61 -1.56 -5.43 5.63
C ALA A 61 -1.66 -3.98 5.17
N PHE A 62 -1.50 -3.04 6.12
CA PHE A 62 -1.32 -1.62 5.85
C PHE A 62 0.09 -1.21 6.31
N LYS A 63 0.83 -0.55 5.41
CA LYS A 63 2.20 -0.10 5.68
C LYS A 63 2.35 1.37 5.33
N LEU A 64 3.00 2.12 6.21
CA LEU A 64 3.41 3.49 5.92
C LEU A 64 4.80 3.46 5.27
N ILE A 65 4.92 4.05 4.09
CA ILE A 65 6.19 4.33 3.44
C ILE A 65 6.56 5.78 3.71
N HIS A 66 7.77 6.00 4.23
CA HIS A 66 8.40 7.29 4.41
C HIS A 66 9.81 7.34 3.85
N SER A 67 10.39 8.54 3.83
CA SER A 67 11.73 8.81 3.25
C SER A 67 12.83 7.89 3.79
N GLU A 68 12.70 7.45 5.04
CA GLU A 68 13.70 6.59 5.70
C GLU A 68 13.47 5.10 5.43
N ASN A 69 12.25 4.66 5.10
CA ASN A 69 11.92 3.24 4.87
C ASN A 69 11.61 2.88 3.41
N TYR A 70 11.63 3.87 2.50
CA TYR A 70 11.36 3.67 1.08
C TYR A 70 12.25 2.58 0.45
N PHE A 71 13.50 2.44 0.92
CA PHE A 71 14.43 1.41 0.46
C PHE A 71 14.06 -0.02 0.90
N GLU A 72 13.24 -0.20 1.93
CA GLU A 72 12.75 -1.53 2.32
C GLU A 72 11.63 -2.03 1.39
N CYS A 73 10.97 -1.12 0.70
CA CYS A 73 9.97 -1.43 -0.33
C CYS A 73 10.60 -1.61 -1.72
N LEU A 74 11.92 -1.44 -1.84
CA LEU A 74 12.67 -1.59 -3.08
C LEU A 74 13.07 -3.02 -3.35
#